data_AF-A0A328YPA8-F1
#
_entry.id   AF-A0A328YPA8-F1
#
_cell.length_a   1.000
_cell.length_b   1.000
_cell.length_c   1.000
_cell.angle_alpha   90.00
_cell.angle_beta   90.00
_cell.angle_gamma   90.00
#
_symmetry.space_group_name_H-M   'P 1'
#
loop_
_entity.id
_entity.type
_entity.pdbx_description
1 polymer ?
#
loop_
_entity_poly.entity_id
_entity_poly.type
_entity_poly.pdbx_seq_one_letter_code
_entity_poly.pdbx_strand_id
1 'polypeptide(L)'
;MSAEALPSVASYASAPIAEPQLLPLEKAAPAASGGVQGAGFSDLVTQGLRNVNDQLLTSQTDLQQLATGNVQNLHQVMIRLEESRLSFQLMMQVRSRLLEAYQDVMRMQV
;
A
#
# COMPACT_ATOMS: atom_id res chain seq x y z
N MET A 1 -2.91 -27.50 -44.69
CA MET A 1 -1.85 -28.50 -44.99
C MET A 1 -1.33 -28.11 -46.37
N SER A 2 -0.10 -27.61 -46.57
CA SER A 2 1.18 -28.08 -46.03
C SER A 2 2.30 -27.02 -46.15
N ALA A 3 3.29 -27.13 -45.26
CA ALA A 3 4.74 -26.80 -45.36
C ALA A 3 5.19 -25.37 -45.69
N GLU A 4 5.80 -24.60 -44.78
CA GLU A 4 7.17 -24.75 -44.22
C GLU A 4 8.29 -24.53 -45.25
N ALA A 5 8.86 -23.32 -45.26
CA ALA A 5 10.20 -23.02 -45.75
C ALA A 5 10.68 -21.65 -45.18
N LEU A 6 11.48 -21.71 -44.12
CA LEU A 6 12.53 -20.73 -43.80
C LEU A 6 13.89 -21.44 -44.02
N PRO A 7 15.07 -20.78 -44.00
CA PRO A 7 15.40 -19.36 -43.87
C PRO A 7 16.41 -18.86 -44.93
N SER A 8 16.57 -17.54 -45.10
CA SER A 8 17.83 -16.98 -45.61
C SER A 8 18.38 -16.01 -44.58
N VAL A 9 19.42 -16.51 -43.91
CA VAL A 9 20.32 -15.78 -43.02
C VAL A 9 21.23 -14.90 -43.88
N ALA A 10 20.99 -13.60 -43.91
CA ALA A 10 22.00 -12.67 -44.39
C ALA A 10 21.85 -11.30 -43.72
N SER A 11 22.97 -10.89 -43.14
CA SER A 11 23.31 -9.51 -42.81
C SER A 11 22.80 -8.99 -41.46
N TYR A 12 23.47 -9.49 -40.42
CA TYR A 12 23.80 -8.73 -39.22
C TYR A 12 24.65 -7.50 -39.64
N ALA A 13 24.00 -6.46 -40.14
CA ALA A 13 24.62 -5.16 -40.33
C ALA A 13 24.64 -4.44 -38.96
N SER A 14 25.78 -4.60 -38.32
CA SER A 14 26.31 -3.85 -37.18
C SER A 14 25.97 -2.36 -37.22
N ALA A 15 25.03 -1.93 -36.38
CA ALA A 15 24.94 -0.54 -35.92
C ALA A 15 25.78 -0.42 -34.63
N PRO A 16 26.65 0.60 -34.50
CA PRO A 16 27.44 0.78 -33.29
C PRO A 16 26.52 1.17 -32.13
N ILE A 17 26.40 0.29 -31.15
CA ILE A 17 25.76 0.57 -29.87
C ILE A 17 26.65 1.58 -29.15
N ALA A 18 26.21 2.83 -29.06
CA ALA A 18 26.85 3.87 -28.27
C ALA A 18 26.76 3.48 -26.77
N GLU A 19 27.91 3.24 -26.14
CA GLU A 19 28.01 3.04 -24.70
C GLU A 19 27.45 4.25 -23.95
N PRO A 20 26.49 4.06 -23.02
CA PRO A 20 26.09 5.13 -22.13
C PRO A 20 27.25 5.43 -21.19
N GLN A 21 27.88 6.59 -21.37
CA GLN A 21 28.91 7.11 -20.49
C GLN A 21 28.35 7.22 -19.07
N LEU A 22 28.87 6.39 -18.16
CA LEU A 22 28.55 6.45 -16.74
C LEU A 22 29.24 7.69 -16.16
N LEU A 23 28.45 8.72 -15.85
CA LEU A 23 28.89 9.88 -15.08
C LEU A 23 29.53 9.43 -13.76
N PRO A 24 30.76 9.90 -13.43
CA PRO A 24 31.38 9.62 -12.14
C PRO A 24 30.50 10.18 -11.02
N LEU A 25 30.06 9.31 -10.11
CA LEU A 25 29.37 9.73 -8.89
C LEU A 25 30.37 10.45 -8.00
N GLU A 26 30.37 11.78 -8.09
CA GLU A 26 31.08 12.67 -7.19
C GLU A 26 30.56 12.44 -5.76
N LYS A 27 31.49 12.02 -4.91
CA LYS A 27 31.34 11.65 -3.52
C LYS A 27 30.67 12.75 -2.70
N ALA A 28 29.35 12.65 -2.49
CA ALA A 28 28.65 13.44 -1.49
C ALA A 28 29.05 12.99 -0.08
N ALA A 29 29.58 13.93 0.70
CA ALA A 29 29.92 13.82 2.11
C ALA A 29 28.73 13.33 2.97
N PRO A 30 28.97 12.72 4.14
CA PRO A 30 27.91 12.10 4.94
C PRO A 30 26.93 13.17 5.40
N ALA A 31 25.69 13.07 4.93
CA ALA A 31 24.58 13.82 5.47
C ALA A 31 24.49 13.51 6.97
N ALA A 32 24.58 14.56 7.77
CA ALA A 32 24.37 14.53 9.20
C ALA A 32 23.07 13.76 9.49
N SER A 33 23.17 12.79 10.40
CA SER A 33 22.06 12.10 11.02
C SER A 33 21.24 13.11 11.84
N GLY A 34 20.43 13.91 11.15
CA GLY A 34 19.31 14.63 11.75
C GLY A 34 18.33 13.57 12.20
N GLY A 35 18.32 13.28 13.50
CA GLY A 35 17.39 12.35 14.10
C GLY A 35 15.98 12.68 13.65
N VAL A 36 15.42 11.78 12.83
CA VAL A 36 14.00 11.78 12.50
C VAL A 36 13.29 11.62 13.84
N GLN A 37 12.87 12.75 14.42
CA GLN A 37 11.77 12.78 15.37
C GLN A 37 10.51 12.44 14.58
N GLY A 38 10.47 11.20 14.07
CA GLY A 38 9.29 10.61 13.52
C GLY A 38 8.33 10.49 14.67
N ALA A 39 7.10 10.97 14.46
CA ALA A 39 5.97 10.70 15.32
C ALA A 39 6.09 9.28 15.89
N GLY A 40 6.21 9.17 17.22
CA GLY A 40 6.45 7.89 17.87
C GLY A 40 5.36 6.89 17.44
N PHE A 41 5.67 5.59 17.45
CA PHE A 41 4.71 4.54 17.07
C PHE A 41 3.32 4.73 17.70
N SER A 42 3.26 5.23 18.94
CA SER A 42 2.02 5.60 19.63
C SER A 42 1.18 6.67 18.92
N ASP A 43 1.83 7.67 18.31
CA ASP A 43 1.16 8.75 17.58
C ASP A 43 0.57 8.21 16.26
N LEU A 44 1.30 7.36 15.54
CA LEU A 44 0.81 6.66 14.35
C LEU A 44 -0.40 5.77 14.65
N VAL A 45 -0.36 5.02 15.75
CA VAL A 45 -1.48 4.17 16.19
C VAL A 45 -2.68 5.03 16.60
N THR A 46 -2.44 6.13 17.31
CA THR A 46 -3.51 7.06 17.72
C THR A 46 -4.17 7.72 16.51
N GLN A 47 -3.37 8.11 15.51
CA GLN A 47 -3.86 8.73 14.29
C GLN A 47 -4.62 7.72 13.40
N GLY A 48 -4.16 6.47 13.33
CA GLY A 48 -4.88 5.38 12.68
C GLY A 48 -6.23 5.09 13.35
N LEU A 49 -6.28 5.06 14.69
CA LEU A 49 -7.52 4.88 15.45
C LEU A 49 -8.53 6.00 15.20
N ARG A 50 -8.08 7.26 15.13
CA ARG A 50 -8.94 8.40 14.78
C ARG A 50 -9.49 8.27 13.36
N ASN A 51 -8.65 7.92 12.40
CA ASN A 51 -9.04 7.77 11.00
C ASN A 51 -10.13 6.70 10.81
N VAL A 52 -10.00 5.56 11.50
CA VAL A 52 -11.03 4.50 11.49
C VAL A 52 -12.34 5.00 12.12
N ASN A 53 -12.28 5.80 13.18
CA ASN A 53 -13.47 6.37 13.81
C ASN A 53 -14.23 7.31 12.85
N ASP A 54 -13.51 8.18 12.14
CA ASP A 54 -14.08 9.06 11.13
C ASP A 54 -14.70 8.30 9.96
N GLN A 55 -14.04 7.23 9.49
CA GLN A 55 -14.59 6.34 8.45
C GLN A 55 -15.86 5.62 8.91
N LEU A 56 -15.93 5.22 10.17
CA LEU A 56 -17.12 4.58 10.75
C LEU A 56 -18.30 5.56 10.78
N LEU A 57 -18.07 6.80 11.21
CA LEU A 57 -19.10 7.85 11.26
C LEU A 57 -19.62 8.22 9.87
N THR A 58 -18.70 8.31 8.90
CA THR A 58 -19.03 8.59 7.50
C THR A 58 -19.85 7.46 6.90
N SER A 59 -19.43 6.20 7.13
CA SER A 59 -20.20 5.02 6.69
C SER A 59 -21.60 4.96 7.29
N GLN A 60 -21.79 5.33 8.56
CA GLN A 60 -23.14 5.38 9.16
C GLN A 60 -24.03 6.41 8.47
N THR A 61 -23.47 7.56 8.11
CA THR A 61 -24.18 8.60 7.36
C THR A 61 -24.56 8.10 5.97
N ASP A 62 -23.63 7.45 5.27
CA ASP A 62 -23.87 6.87 3.94
C ASP A 62 -24.92 5.75 3.98
N LEU A 63 -24.92 4.91 5.03
CA LEU A 63 -25.94 3.88 5.25
C LEU A 63 -27.32 4.49 5.50
N GLN A 64 -27.38 5.64 6.18
CA GLN A 64 -28.64 6.33 6.43
C GLN A 64 -29.20 6.99 5.17
N GLN A 65 -28.32 7.52 4.30
CA GLN A 65 -28.69 8.01 2.97
C GLN A 65 -29.12 6.90 2.02
N LEU A 66 -28.52 5.71 2.17
CA LEU A 66 -28.93 4.52 1.46
C LEU A 66 -30.34 4.04 1.88
N ALA A 67 -30.62 4.01 3.19
CA ALA A 67 -31.91 3.59 3.75
C ALA A 67 -33.06 4.53 3.38
N THR A 68 -32.77 5.80 3.04
CA THR A 68 -33.76 6.80 2.61
C THR A 68 -34.14 6.68 1.12
N GLY A 69 -33.63 5.67 0.41
CA GLY A 69 -34.11 5.32 -0.94
C GLY A 69 -33.49 6.12 -2.07
N ASN A 70 -32.39 6.85 -1.84
CA ASN A 70 -31.68 7.60 -2.86
C ASN A 70 -30.69 6.68 -3.61
N VAL A 71 -31.21 5.63 -4.25
CA VAL A 71 -30.39 4.53 -4.79
C VAL A 71 -30.28 4.65 -6.30
N GLN A 72 -29.30 5.41 -6.76
CA GLN A 72 -28.88 5.37 -8.18
C GLN A 72 -27.90 4.20 -8.45
N ASN A 73 -27.29 3.61 -7.41
CA ASN A 73 -26.18 2.65 -7.58
C ASN A 73 -26.11 1.56 -6.49
N LEU A 74 -27.00 0.55 -6.56
CA LEU A 74 -26.96 -0.64 -5.68
C LEU A 74 -25.61 -1.38 -5.73
N HIS A 75 -24.93 -1.38 -6.88
CA HIS A 75 -23.58 -1.93 -7.01
C HIS A 75 -22.54 -1.22 -6.14
N GLN A 76 -22.63 0.10 -6.00
CA GLN A 76 -21.69 0.88 -5.18
C GLN A 76 -21.81 0.50 -3.70
N VAL A 77 -23.02 0.18 -3.26
CA VAL A 77 -23.32 -0.24 -1.89
C VAL A 77 -22.71 -1.60 -1.59
N MET A 78 -22.91 -2.56 -2.50
CA MET A 78 -22.30 -3.89 -2.40
C MET A 78 -20.77 -3.80 -2.34
N ILE A 79 -20.16 -2.94 -3.17
CA ILE A 79 -18.70 -2.69 -3.16
C ILE A 79 -18.25 -2.12 -1.81
N ARG A 80 -18.93 -1.08 -1.31
CA ARG A 80 -18.61 -0.48 0.00
C ARG A 80 -18.78 -1.46 1.14
N LEU A 81 -19.78 -2.34 1.08
CA LEU A 81 -20.00 -3.38 2.08
C LEU A 81 -18.84 -4.37 2.14
N GLU A 82 -18.36 -4.83 0.97
CA GLU A 82 -17.23 -5.76 0.89
C GLU A 82 -15.92 -5.09 1.31
N GLU A 83 -15.71 -3.82 0.93
CA GLU A 83 -14.56 -3.01 1.35
C GLU A 83 -14.55 -2.81 2.88
N SER A 84 -15.71 -2.53 3.47
CA SER A 84 -15.86 -2.38 4.93
C SER A 84 -15.58 -3.70 5.65
N ARG A 85 -16.01 -4.83 5.09
CA ARG A 85 -15.74 -6.16 5.63
C ARG A 85 -14.25 -6.48 5.62
N LEU A 86 -13.56 -6.21 4.51
CA LEU A 86 -12.12 -6.42 4.38
C LEU A 86 -11.33 -5.53 5.34
N SER A 87 -11.69 -4.24 5.43
CA SER A 87 -11.08 -3.29 6.37
C SER A 87 -11.24 -3.72 7.82
N PHE A 88 -12.41 -4.26 8.18
CA PHE A 88 -12.65 -4.79 9.52
C PHE A 88 -11.79 -6.03 9.83
N GLN A 89 -11.65 -6.94 8.87
CA GLN A 89 -10.76 -8.10 9.02
C GLN A 89 -9.31 -7.68 9.22
N LEU A 90 -8.85 -6.69 8.47
CA LEU A 90 -7.51 -6.12 8.63
C LEU A 90 -7.34 -5.50 10.02
N MET A 91 -8.34 -4.74 10.50
CA MET A 91 -8.30 -4.12 11.82
C MET A 91 -8.19 -5.16 12.95
N MET A 92 -8.89 -6.28 12.83
CA MET A 92 -8.79 -7.39 13.78
C MET A 92 -7.37 -7.97 13.83
N GLN A 93 -6.71 -8.12 12.68
CA GLN A 93 -5.32 -8.58 12.61
C GLN A 93 -4.36 -7.57 13.24
N VAL A 94 -4.54 -6.29 12.96
CA VAL A 94 -3.74 -5.20 13.56
C VAL A 94 -3.93 -5.18 15.07
N ARG A 95 -5.17 -5.30 15.57
CA ARG A 95 -5.47 -5.39 17.00
C ARG A 95 -4.70 -6.54 17.66
N SER A 96 -4.77 -7.75 17.08
CA SER A 96 -4.05 -8.91 17.62
C SER A 96 -2.54 -8.65 17.67
N ARG A 97 -1.98 -8.07 16.60
CA ARG A 97 -0.54 -7.75 16.54
C ARG A 97 -0.11 -6.68 17.54
N LEU A 98 -0.95 -5.69 17.81
CA LEU A 98 -0.70 -4.68 18.84
C LEU A 98 -0.73 -5.29 20.26
N LEU A 99 -1.65 -6.21 20.54
CA LEU A 99 -1.71 -6.92 21.82
C LEU A 99 -0.50 -7.85 22.03
N GLU A 100 -0.04 -8.50 20.98
CA GLU A 100 1.17 -9.32 21.02
C GLU A 100 2.42 -8.45 21.24
N ALA A 101 2.56 -7.35 20.51
CA ALA A 101 3.68 -6.41 20.68
C ALA A 101 3.72 -5.82 22.10
N TYR A 102 2.56 -5.50 22.68
CA TYR A 102 2.48 -5.04 24.07
C TYR A 102 2.94 -6.13 25.06
N GLN A 103 2.48 -7.37 24.88
CA GLN A 103 2.90 -8.49 25.71
C GLN A 103 4.40 -8.78 25.58
N ASP A 104 4.96 -8.68 24.38
CA ASP A 104 6.38 -8.94 24.13
C ASP A 104 7.27 -7.90 24.83
N VAL A 105 6.93 -6.61 24.73
CA VAL A 105 7.63 -5.53 25.44
C VAL A 105 7.59 -5.73 26.95
N MET A 106 6.45 -6.16 27.52
CA MET A 106 6.32 -6.44 28.95
C MET A 106 7.16 -7.65 29.39
N ARG A 107 7.32 -8.67 28.53
CA ARG A 107 8.15 -9.85 28.82
C ARG A 107 9.65 -9.57 28.70
N MET A 108 10.06 -8.53 27.97
CA MET A 108 11.48 -8.13 27.90
C MET A 108 11.96 -7.36 29.15
N GLN A 109 11.04 -6.87 30.00
CA GLN A 109 11.37 -5.97 31.13
C GLN A 109 11.38 -6.66 32.50
N VAL A 110 11.22 -7.99 32.56
CA VAL A 110 11.35 -8.77 33.81
C VAL A 110 12.63 -9.59 33.86
#